data_AF-A0A7J7C9I8-F1
#
_entry.id   AF-A0A7J7C9I8-F1
#
_cell.length_a   1.000
_cell.length_b   1.000
_cell.length_c   1.000
_cell.angle_alpha   90.00
_cell.angle_beta   90.00
_cell.angle_gamma   90.00
#
_symmetry.space_group_name_H-M   'P 1'
#
loop_
_entity.id
_entity.type
_entity.pdbx_description
1 polymer ?
#
loop_
_entity_poly.entity_id
_entity_poly.type
_entity_poly.pdbx_seq_one_letter_code
_entity_poly.pdbx_strand_id
1 'polypeptide(L)'
;MSGPGLESLVDQTISVITNDGRNIVGILKGFDQATNIILDESHERVYSTKEGVQLLVLGLYIIRGDNISIVGELDEELDSHLDLSSLRAHPLKPVIH
;
A
#
# COMPACT_ATOMS: atom_id res chain seq x y z
N MET A 1 -24.11 -3.68 12.93
CA MET A 1 -23.75 -4.07 11.55
C MET A 1 -22.39 -3.47 11.27
N SER A 2 -21.30 -4.21 11.50
CA SER A 2 -19.96 -3.76 11.10
C SER A 2 -19.84 -3.98 9.59
N GLY A 3 -19.68 -2.91 8.82
CA GLY A 3 -19.11 -3.07 7.48
C GLY A 3 -17.71 -3.69 7.58
N PRO A 4 -17.13 -4.18 6.49
CA PRO A 4 -15.73 -4.61 6.49
C PRO A 4 -14.87 -3.37 6.76
N GLY A 5 -14.44 -3.21 8.00
CA GLY A 5 -13.55 -2.14 8.43
C GLY A 5 -12.09 -2.62 8.42
N LEU A 6 -11.17 -1.73 8.76
CA LEU A 6 -9.74 -2.05 8.82
C LEU A 6 -9.38 -2.97 9.99
N GLU A 7 -10.30 -3.21 10.93
CA GLU A 7 -10.11 -4.08 12.10
C GLU A 7 -9.59 -5.47 11.72
N SER A 8 -10.14 -6.09 10.66
CA SER A 8 -9.72 -7.42 10.23
C SER A 8 -8.35 -7.46 9.54
N LEU A 9 -7.83 -6.28 9.16
CA LEU A 9 -6.55 -6.14 8.47
C LEU A 9 -5.41 -5.81 9.43
N VAL A 10 -5.68 -5.59 10.72
CA VAL A 10 -4.63 -5.34 11.72
C VAL A 10 -3.71 -6.55 11.80
N ASP A 11 -2.40 -6.27 11.84
CA ASP A 11 -1.30 -7.23 11.77
C ASP A 11 -1.24 -8.06 10.47
N GLN A 12 -2.02 -7.70 9.45
CA GLN A 12 -1.88 -8.24 8.09
C GLN A 12 -1.02 -7.33 7.22
N THR A 13 -0.36 -7.93 6.23
CA THR A 13 0.28 -7.19 5.14
C THR A 13 -0.79 -6.59 4.23
N ILE A 14 -0.74 -5.27 4.03
CA ILE A 14 -1.66 -4.53 3.18
C ILE A 14 -0.93 -3.72 2.13
N SER A 15 -1.61 -3.49 1.01
CA SER A 15 -1.24 -2.55 -0.04
C SER A 15 -2.14 -1.31 0.05
N VAL A 16 -1.52 -0.14 0.06
CA VAL A 16 -2.18 1.16 0.19
C VAL A 16 -1.90 1.98 -1.06
N ILE A 17 -2.97 2.41 -1.74
CA ILE A 17 -2.88 3.36 -2.84
C ILE A 17 -3.26 4.75 -2.31
N THR A 18 -2.36 5.71 -2.48
CA THR A 18 -2.58 7.10 -2.07
C THR A 18 -3.16 7.94 -3.21
N ASN A 19 -3.75 9.08 -2.88
CA ASN A 19 -4.38 9.98 -3.85
C ASN A 19 -3.39 10.55 -4.89
N ASP A 20 -2.10 10.63 -4.56
CA ASP A 20 -1.04 11.04 -5.49
C ASP A 20 -0.48 9.88 -6.34
N GLY A 21 -1.05 8.67 -6.22
CA GLY A 21 -0.72 7.52 -7.08
C GLY A 21 0.46 6.68 -6.59
N ARG A 22 0.80 6.73 -5.29
CA ARG A 22 1.84 5.86 -4.72
C ARG A 22 1.22 4.54 -4.27
N ASN A 23 2.00 3.47 -4.35
CA ASN A 23 1.66 2.16 -3.81
C ASN A 23 2.62 1.85 -2.67
N ILE A 24 2.09 1.77 -1.45
CA ILE A 24 2.86 1.50 -0.23
C ILE A 24 2.36 0.19 0.35
N VAL A 25 3.29 -0.75 0.53
CA VAL A 25 3.03 -2.05 1.14
C VAL A 25 3.66 -2.07 2.53
N GLY A 26 2.96 -2.63 3.52
CA GLY A 26 3.47 -2.81 4.88
C GLY A 26 2.46 -3.49 5.80
N ILE A 27 2.85 -3.73 7.04
CA ILE A 27 2.00 -4.39 8.05
C ILE A 27 1.15 -3.33 8.75
N LEU A 28 -0.18 -3.45 8.72
CA LEU A 28 -1.06 -2.51 9.41
C LEU A 28 -0.96 -2.69 10.93
N LYS A 29 -0.40 -1.71 11.65
CA LYS A 29 -0.29 -1.75 13.12
C LYS A 29 -1.42 -1.04 13.84
N GLY A 30 -2.12 -0.15 13.16
CA GLY A 30 -3.26 0.54 13.75
C GLY A 30 -3.85 1.56 12.80
N PHE A 31 -5.06 1.97 13.13
CA PHE A 31 -5.81 2.98 12.42
C PHE A 31 -6.72 3.75 13.37
N ASP A 32 -7.26 4.87 12.92
CA ASP A 32 -8.28 5.63 13.63
C ASP A 32 -9.55 5.85 12.81
N GLN A 33 -10.53 6.55 13.39
CA GLN A 33 -11.83 6.82 12.76
C GLN A 33 -11.74 7.75 11.53
N ALA A 34 -10.60 8.41 11.32
CA ALA A 34 -10.34 9.23 10.13
C ALA A 34 -9.53 8.47 9.08
N THR A 35 -9.33 7.15 9.26
CA THR A 35 -8.53 6.29 8.38
C THR A 35 -7.06 6.69 8.35
N ASN A 36 -6.55 7.42 9.36
CA ASN A 36 -5.11 7.53 9.49
C ASN A 36 -4.58 6.13 9.83
N ILE A 37 -3.53 5.67 9.14
CA ILE A 37 -2.96 4.34 9.34
C ILE A 37 -1.49 4.40 9.71
N ILE A 38 -1.07 3.43 10.52
CA ILE A 38 0.33 3.18 10.87
C ILE A 38 0.73 1.87 10.20
N LEU A 39 1.73 1.93 9.33
CA LEU A 39 2.35 0.78 8.69
C LEU A 39 3.72 0.53 9.31
N ASP A 40 4.02 -0.72 9.61
CA ASP A 40 5.38 -1.17 9.96
C ASP A 40 5.98 -1.96 8.80
N GLU A 41 7.31 -2.10 8.80
CA GLU A 41 8.08 -2.80 7.76
C GLU A 41 7.74 -2.35 6.32
N SER A 42 7.35 -1.09 6.16
CA SER A 42 6.76 -0.61 4.92
C SER A 42 7.78 -0.26 3.85
N HIS A 43 7.36 -0.40 2.59
CA HIS A 43 8.10 0.01 1.41
C HIS A 43 7.16 0.53 0.32
N GLU A 44 7.63 1.46 -0.50
CA GLU A 44 6.91 1.92 -1.68
C GLU A 44 7.32 1.11 -2.92
N ARG A 45 6.32 0.69 -3.71
CA ARG A 45 6.50 0.09 -5.04
C ARG A 45 6.44 1.17 -6.11
N VAL A 46 7.59 1.51 -6.68
CA VAL A 46 7.70 2.53 -7.74
C VAL A 46 7.65 1.85 -9.10
N TYR A 47 6.54 2.01 -9.81
CA TYR A 47 6.32 1.43 -11.14
C TYR A 47 6.89 2.29 -12.25
N SER A 48 7.51 1.65 -13.25
CA SER A 48 8.09 2.31 -14.41
C SER A 48 7.87 1.47 -15.68
N THR A 49 7.77 2.15 -16.82
CA THR A 49 7.72 1.48 -18.14
C THR A 49 9.11 1.12 -18.66
N LYS A 50 10.17 1.65 -18.04
CA LYS A 50 11.56 1.46 -18.47
C LYS A 50 12.31 0.45 -17.60
N GLU A 51 12.10 0.53 -16.29
CA GLU A 51 12.81 -0.26 -15.28
C GLU A 51 11.85 -1.09 -14.44
N GLY A 52 12.40 -2.09 -13.75
CA GLY A 52 11.65 -2.91 -12.80
C GLY A 52 11.02 -2.09 -11.71
N VAL A 53 10.05 -2.69 -11.03
CA VAL A 53 9.49 -2.08 -9.84
C VAL A 53 10.61 -1.94 -8.82
N GLN A 54 10.85 -0.69 -8.40
CA GLN A 54 11.82 -0.38 -7.35
C GLN A 54 11.10 -0.41 -6.01
N LEU A 55 11.75 -0.98 -4.99
CA LEU A 55 11.27 -1.00 -3.61
C LEU A 55 12.01 0.06 -2.80
N LEU A 56 11.32 1.13 -2.41
CA LEU A 56 11.87 2.16 -1.54
C LEU A 56 11.46 1.87 -0.09
N VAL A 57 12.42 1.48 0.75
CA VAL A 57 12.16 1.15 2.16
C VAL A 57 11.80 2.40 2.96
N LEU A 58 10.71 2.33 3.71
CA LEU A 58 10.19 3.41 4.56
C LEU A 58 10.24 3.04 6.06
N GLY A 59 10.08 1.75 6.40
CA GLY A 59 10.05 1.28 7.78
C GLY A 59 8.72 1.59 8.46
N LEU A 60 8.75 2.20 9.64
CA LEU A 60 7.54 2.70 10.31
C LEU A 60 7.04 3.97 9.58
N TYR A 61 5.84 3.92 9.03
CA TYR A 61 5.30 4.97 8.18
C TYR A 61 3.83 5.27 8.52
N ILE A 62 3.49 6.56 8.65
CA ILE A 62 2.13 7.01 8.96
C ILE A 62 1.53 7.67 7.73
N ILE A 63 0.34 7.23 7.32
CA ILE A 63 -0.40 7.83 6.21
C ILE A 63 -1.65 8.50 6.76
N ARG A 64 -1.83 9.77 6.41
CA ARG A 64 -3.03 10.54 6.78
C ARG A 64 -4.21 10.06 5.94
N GLY A 65 -5.35 9.82 6.56
CA GLY A 65 -6.47 9.12 5.92
C GLY A 65 -7.11 9.85 4.75
N ASP A 66 -7.04 11.19 4.71
CA ASP A 66 -7.50 11.99 3.56
C ASP A 66 -6.63 11.82 2.33
N ASN A 67 -5.41 11.29 2.47
CA ASN A 67 -4.51 10.96 1.36
C ASN A 67 -4.65 9.50 0.89
N ILE A 68 -5.54 8.70 1.49
CA ILE A 68 -5.72 7.29 1.14
C ILE A 68 -6.87 7.13 0.15
N SER A 69 -6.61 6.44 -0.96
CA SER A 69 -7.62 6.06 -1.94
C SER A 69 -8.10 4.62 -1.75
N ILE A 70 -7.18 3.67 -1.54
CA ILE A 70 -7.48 2.23 -1.46
C ILE A 70 -6.63 1.60 -0.37
N VAL A 71 -7.23 0.67 0.39
CA VAL A 71 -6.52 -0.30 1.24
C VAL A 71 -6.96 -1.69 0.81
N GLY A 72 -6.01 -2.57 0.51
CA GLY A 72 -6.28 -3.96 0.15
C GLY A 72 -5.37 -4.91 0.91
N GLU A 73 -5.94 -6.01 1.40
CA GLU A 73 -5.17 -7.15 1.92
C GLU A 73 -4.26 -7.70 0.82
N LEU A 74 -3.03 -8.03 1.19
CA LEU A 74 -2.06 -8.63 0.28
C LEU A 74 -1.89 -10.12 0.64
N ASP A 75 -2.11 -10.99 -0.34
CA ASP A 75 -1.74 -12.40 -0.23
C ASP A 75 -0.22 -12.52 -0.40
N GLU A 76 0.48 -12.76 0.71
CA GLU A 76 1.95 -12.83 0.74
C GLU A 76 2.51 -14.00 -0.07
N GLU A 77 1.81 -15.13 -0.11
CA GLU A 77 2.24 -16.28 -0.90
C GLU A 77 2.18 -15.92 -2.38
N LEU A 78 1.05 -15.42 -2.86
CA LEU A 78 0.89 -15.01 -4.25
C LEU A 78 1.87 -13.89 -4.62
N ASP A 79 2.06 -12.90 -3.75
CA ASP A 79 2.95 -11.77 -3.99
C ASP A 79 4.42 -12.20 -4.08
N SER A 80 4.86 -13.17 -3.27
CA SER A 80 6.23 -13.70 -3.30
C SER A 80 6.62 -14.36 -4.63
N HIS A 81 5.63 -14.81 -5.42
CA HIS A 81 5.84 -15.40 -6.74
C HIS A 81 5.98 -14.36 -7.86
N LEU A 82 5.81 -13.06 -7.56
CA LEU A 82 5.97 -11.99 -8.54
C LEU A 82 7.43 -11.57 -8.69
N ASP A 83 7.94 -11.64 -9.92
CA ASP A 83 9.23 -11.02 -10.26
C ASP A 83 9.05 -9.51 -10.51
N LEU A 84 9.06 -8.75 -9.42
CA LEU A 84 8.94 -7.29 -9.44
C LEU A 84 10.06 -6.61 -10.26
N SER A 85 11.24 -7.24 -10.37
CA SER A 85 12.39 -6.68 -11.10
C SER A 85 12.19 -6.69 -12.62
N SER A 86 11.38 -7.60 -13.15
CA SER A 86 11.02 -7.68 -14.57
C SER A 86 9.66 -7.07 -14.91
N LEU A 87 8.82 -6.78 -13.91
CA LEU A 87 7.54 -6.11 -14.10
C LEU A 87 7.72 -4.67 -14.61
N ARG A 88 6.97 -4.30 -15.65
CA ARG A 88 6.92 -2.94 -16.21
C ARG A 88 5.48 -2.47 -16.27
N ALA A 89 5.21 -1.28 -15.73
CA ALA A 89 3.88 -0.68 -15.76
C ALA A 89 3.97 0.85 -15.75
N HIS A 90 2.92 1.52 -16.22
CA HIS A 90 2.82 2.96 -16.02
C HIS A 90 2.66 3.28 -14.53
N PRO A 91 3.24 4.39 -14.04
CA PRO A 91 2.89 4.92 -12.73
C PRO A 91 1.37 5.09 -12.60
N LEU A 92 0.85 4.88 -11.40
CA LEU A 92 -0.56 5.12 -11.15
C LEU A 92 -0.86 6.61 -11.29
N LYS A 93 -2.03 6.92 -11.83
CA LYS A 93 -2.48 8.30 -11.96
C LYS A 93 -2.98 8.81 -10.61
N PRO A 94 -2.81 10.11 -10.31
CA PRO A 94 -3.43 10.70 -9.15
C PRO A 94 -4.96 10.68 -9.30
N VAL A 95 -5.65 10.68 -8.16
CA VAL A 95 -7.09 10.87 -8.09
C VAL A 95 -7.43 12.32 -8.43
N ILE A 96 -8.43 12.51 -9.30
CA ILE A 96 -8.95 13.82 -9.67
C ILE A 96 -10.32 13.97 -8.99
N HIS A 97 -10.44 14.97 -8.12
CA HIS A 97 -11.67 15.30 -7.39
C HIS A 97 -12.58 16.24 -8.17
#